data_AF-A0A0B6YDV9-F1
#
_entry.id   AF-A0A0B6YDV9-F1
#
_cell.length_a   1.000
_cell.length_b   1.000
_cell.length_c   1.000
_cell.angle_alpha   90.00
_cell.angle_beta   90.00
_cell.angle_gamma   90.00
#
_symmetry.space_group_name_H-M   'P 1'
#
loop_
_entity.id
_entity.type
_entity.pdbx_description
1 polymer ?
#
loop_
_entity_poly.entity_id
_entity_poly.type
_entity_poly.pdbx_seq_one_letter_code
_entity_poly.pdbx_strand_id
1 'polypeptide(L)' 'KVKAEETQAIAADAERDLEEALPALDAAIKALDSLDKNDIAEIRVFSKPPELVQTVMEAVAILLNQKTDWASAKVML' A
#
# COMPACT_ATOMS: atom_id res chain seq x y z
N LYS A 1 -22.10 -29.00 -18.06
CA LYS A 1 -22.07 -27.76 -18.86
C LYS A 1 -22.23 -26.54 -17.95
N VAL A 2 -23.28 -26.46 -17.12
CA VAL A 2 -23.47 -25.43 -16.07
C VAL A 2 -22.23 -25.11 -15.22
N LYS A 3 -21.55 -26.12 -14.66
CA LYS A 3 -20.32 -25.90 -13.85
C LYS A 3 -19.16 -25.24 -14.61
N ALA A 4 -19.07 -25.43 -15.93
CA ALA A 4 -17.99 -24.83 -16.72
C ALA A 4 -18.27 -23.33 -16.95
N GLU A 5 -19.53 -22.98 -17.23
CA GLU A 5 -19.98 -21.59 -17.39
C GLU A 5 -19.87 -20.81 -16.08
N GLU A 6 -20.23 -21.41 -14.94
CA GLU A 6 -20.07 -20.78 -13.61
C GLU A 6 -18.59 -20.52 -13.27
N THR A 7 -17.70 -21.47 -13.58
CA THR A 7 -16.25 -21.30 -13.33
C THR A 7 -15.66 -20.21 -14.21
N GLN A 8 -16.13 -20.12 -15.46
CA GLN A 8 -15.68 -19.12 -16.42
C GLN A 8 -16.16 -17.71 -16.05
N ALA A 9 -17.38 -17.60 -15.52
CA ALA A 9 -17.90 -16.34 -14.98
C ALA A 9 -17.07 -15.85 -13.78
N ILE A 10 -16.75 -16.72 -12.83
CA ILE A 10 -15.90 -16.38 -11.67
C ILE A 10 -14.50 -15.97 -12.12
N ALA A 11 -13.91 -16.67 -13.09
CA ALA A 11 -12.60 -16.33 -13.63
C ALA A 11 -12.60 -14.94 -14.30
N ALA A 12 -13.62 -14.65 -15.11
CA ALA A 12 -13.76 -13.35 -15.75
C ALA A 12 -14.00 -12.20 -14.75
N ASP A 13 -14.73 -12.48 -13.65
CA ASP A 13 -14.93 -11.52 -12.56
C ASP A 13 -13.61 -11.17 -11.88
N ALA A 14 -12.84 -12.20 -11.52
CA ALA A 14 -11.53 -12.02 -10.89
C ALA A 14 -10.51 -11.34 -11.82
N GLU A 15 -10.53 -11.65 -13.12
CA GLU A 15 -9.69 -10.98 -14.12
C GLU A 15 -10.03 -9.50 -14.24
N ARG A 16 -11.32 -9.15 -14.24
CA ARG A 16 -11.75 -7.75 -14.30
C ARG A 16 -11.31 -6.97 -13.07
N ASP A 17 -11.51 -7.54 -11.89
CA ASP A 17 -11.11 -6.88 -10.63
C ASP A 17 -9.58 -6.71 -10.55
N LEU A 18 -8.83 -7.68 -11.09
CA LEU A 18 -7.37 -7.58 -11.21
C LEU A 18 -6.97 -6.46 -12.20
N GLU A 19 -7.57 -6.42 -13.38
CA GLU A 19 -7.31 -5.39 -14.39
C GLU A 19 -7.64 -3.98 -13.87
N GLU A 20 -8.64 -3.84 -13.00
CA GLU A 20 -8.95 -2.57 -12.35
C GLU A 20 -7.92 -2.19 -11.26
N ALA A 21 -7.39 -3.16 -10.52
CA ALA A 21 -6.41 -2.93 -9.45
C ALA A 21 -4.99 -2.60 -9.98
N LEU A 22 -4.59 -3.20 -11.11
CA LEU A 22 -3.27 -3.00 -11.72
C LEU A 22 -2.91 -1.53 -12.03
N PRO A 23 -3.77 -0.71 -12.66
CA PRO A 23 -3.45 0.69 -12.94
C PRO A 23 -3.34 1.52 -11.67
N ALA A 24 -4.14 1.23 -10.63
CA ALA A 24 -4.02 1.90 -9.34
C ALA A 24 -2.69 1.57 -8.66
N LEU A 25 -2.23 0.32 -8.75
CA LEU A 25 -0.93 -0.11 -8.26
C LEU A 25 0.23 0.58 -9.02
N ASP A 26 0.18 0.62 -10.35
CA ASP A 26 1.20 1.29 -11.16
C ASP A 26 1.26 2.80 -10.88
N ALA A 27 0.10 3.44 -10.70
CA ALA A 27 0.03 4.85 -10.29
C ALA A 27 0.65 5.07 -8.90
N ALA A 28 0.42 4.18 -7.94
CA ALA A 28 1.03 4.26 -6.61
C ALA A 28 2.56 4.09 -6.66
N ILE A 29 3.07 3.18 -7.50
CA ILE A 29 4.51 2.99 -7.71
C ILE A 29 5.13 4.26 -8.31
N LYS A 30 4.51 4.85 -9.32
CA LYS A 30 4.98 6.11 -9.92
C LYS A 30 4.96 7.28 -8.94
N ALA A 31 3.97 7.35 -8.06
CA ALA A 31 3.92 8.34 -7.00
C ALA A 31 5.07 8.16 -6.00
N LEU A 32 5.42 6.91 -5.69
CA LEU A 32 6.57 6.60 -4.82
C LEU A 32 7.90 7.05 -5.46
N ASP A 33 8.06 6.89 -6.77
CA ASP A 33 9.25 7.36 -7.51
C ASP A 33 9.42 8.89 -7.49
N SER A 34 8.34 9.63 -7.21
CA SER A 34 8.38 11.10 -7.10
C SER A 34 8.88 11.62 -5.76
N LEU A 35 9.01 10.76 -4.74
CA LEU A 35 9.53 11.13 -3.43
C LEU A 35 11.04 11.29 -3.47
N ASP A 36 11.53 12.36 -2.87
CA ASP A 36 12.96 12.60 -2.72
C ASP A 36 13.45 12.29 -1.30
N LYS A 37 14.76 12.43 -1.09
CA LYS A 37 15.39 12.17 0.22
C LYS A 37 15.00 13.20 1.28
N ASN A 38 14.63 14.41 0.87
CA ASN A 38 14.23 15.48 1.79
C ASN A 38 12.85 15.17 2.36
N ASP A 39 11.91 14.70 1.53
CA ASP A 39 10.57 14.29 1.97
C ASP A 39 10.65 13.23 3.10
N ILE A 40 11.55 12.25 2.93
CA ILE A 40 11.79 11.21 3.95
C ILE A 40 12.45 11.80 5.20
N ALA A 41 13.41 12.72 5.03
CA ALA A 41 14.11 13.35 6.14
C ALA A 41 13.16 14.19 7.02
N GLU A 42 12.19 14.87 6.43
CA GLU A 42 11.15 15.63 7.15
C GLU A 42 10.31 14.72 8.06
N ILE A 43 9.91 13.55 7.56
CA ILE A 43 9.12 12.59 8.34
C ILE A 43 9.97 11.98 9.46
N ARG A 44 11.26 11.73 9.19
CA ARG A 44 12.19 11.14 10.16
C ARG A 44 12.48 12.07 11.34
N VAL A 45 12.35 13.40 11.22
CA VAL A 45 12.56 14.30 12.37
C VAL A 45 11.36 14.40 13.30
N PHE A 46 10.19 13.87 12.93
CA PHE A 46 9.03 13.90 13.82
C PHE A 46 9.26 13.07 15.09
N SER A 47 9.23 13.78 16.23
CA SER A 47 9.19 13.18 17.57
C SER A 47 7.79 12.66 17.89
N LYS A 48 6.76 13.38 17.43
CA LYS A 48 5.36 12.97 17.46
C LYS A 48 4.77 13.22 16.06
N PRO A 49 4.46 12.18 15.28
CA PRO A 49 3.90 12.36 13.95
C PRO A 49 2.49 12.97 14.04
N PRO A 50 2.05 13.71 13.02
CA PRO A 50 0.64 14.01 12.82
C PRO A 50 -0.18 12.71 12.73
N GLU A 51 -1.43 12.75 13.18
CA GLU A 51 -2.31 11.57 13.23
C GLU A 51 -2.39 10.82 11.89
N LEU A 52 -2.58 11.57 10.79
CA LEU A 52 -2.66 10.98 9.45
C LEU A 52 -1.36 10.29 9.02
N VAL A 53 -0.20 10.86 9.36
CA VAL A 53 1.11 10.25 9.06
C VAL A 53 1.28 8.97 9.87
N GLN A 54 0.85 8.98 11.13
CA GLN A 54 0.89 7.79 11.98
C GLN A 54 0.00 6.68 11.41
N THR A 55 -1.25 6.96 11.04
CA THR A 55 -2.16 5.97 10.47
C THR A 55 -1.63 5.34 9.19
N VAL A 56 -1.07 6.15 8.29
CA VAL A 56 -0.48 5.63 7.03
C VAL A 56 0.72 4.73 7.35
N MET A 57 1.60 5.15 8.27
CA MET A 57 2.78 4.36 8.64
C MET A 57 2.43 3.07 9.38
N GLU A 58 1.36 3.07 10.17
CA GLU A 58 0.82 1.86 10.79
C GLU A 58 0.29 0.88 9.74
N ALA A 59 -0.45 1.36 8.73
CA ALA A 59 -0.91 0.52 7.63
C ALA A 59 0.25 -0.09 6.84
N VAL A 60 1.29 0.70 6.54
CA VAL A 60 2.52 0.20 5.89
C VAL A 60 3.22 -0.84 6.76
N ALA A 61 3.33 -0.61 8.08
CA ALA A 61 3.92 -1.57 9.00
C ALA A 61 3.15 -2.91 9.03
N ILE A 62 1.83 -2.89 8.95
CA ILE A 62 1.01 -4.11 8.84
C ILE A 62 1.33 -4.86 7.54
N LEU A 63 1.38 -4.16 6.41
CA LEU A 63 1.69 -4.76 5.09
C LEU A 63 3.09 -5.37 5.05
N LEU A 64 4.05 -4.76 5.76
CA LEU A 64 5.43 -5.27 5.89
C LEU A 64 5.60 -6.28 7.04
N ASN A 65 4.51 -6.66 7.71
CA ASN A 65 4.48 -7.60 8.82
C ASN A 65 5.42 -7.20 9.98
N GLN A 66 5.42 -5.91 10.30
CA GLN A 66 6.20 -5.27 11.35
C GLN A 66 5.30 -4.74 12.48
N LYS A 67 5.93 -4.28 13.56
CA LYS A 67 5.20 -3.70 14.69
C LYS A 67 4.60 -2.34 14.30
N THR A 68 3.33 -2.14 14.63
CA THR A 68 2.55 -0.94 14.32
C THR A 68 2.82 0.22 15.29
N ASP A 69 4.06 0.39 15.73
CA ASP A 69 4.44 1.53 16.56
C ASP A 69 5.33 2.52 15.78
N TRP A 70 5.27 3.79 16.19
CA TRP A 70 6.03 4.85 15.51
C TRP A 70 7.55 4.60 15.56
N ALA A 71 8.06 3.98 16.63
CA ALA A 71 9.48 3.71 16.78
C ALA A 71 9.98 2.72 15.71
N SER A 72 9.24 1.64 15.48
CA SER A 72 9.51 0.67 14.42
C SER A 72 9.28 1.29 13.05
N ALA A 73 8.18 2.01 12.83
CA ALA A 73 7.89 2.69 11.56
C ALA A 73 9.01 3.65 11.14
N LYS A 74 9.57 4.39 12.10
CA LYS A 74 10.66 5.33 11.89
C LYS A 74 12.00 4.68 11.49
N VAL A 75 12.20 3.41 11.81
CA VAL A 75 13.37 2.62 11.38
C VAL A 75 13.22 2.13 9.94
N MET A 76 11.98 2.02 9.43
CA MET A 76 11.70 1.58 8.05
C MET A 76 11.86 2.70 7.02
N LEU A 77 11.65 3.95 7.44
CA LEU A 77 11.95 5.18 6.68
C LEU A 77 13.45 5.43 6.66
#